data_AF-A0A1Q9JUF8-F1
#
_entry.id   AF-A0A1Q9JUF8-F1
#
_cell.length_a   1.000
_cell.length_b   1.000
_cell.length_c   1.000
_cell.angle_alpha   90.00
_cell.angle_beta   90.00
_cell.angle_gamma   90.00
#
_symmetry.space_group_name_H-M   'P 1'
#
loop_
_entity.id
_entity.type
_entity.pdbx_description
1 polymer ?
#
loop_
_entity_poly.entity_id
_entity_poly.type
_entity_poly.pdbx_seq_one_letter_code
_entity_poly.pdbx_strand_id
1 'polypeptide(L)'
;MQMKMERKYRKKDKRKKYIAFFVIVFVVAMSFSYLGLYQKSKKLEKEQQQVEAQIKKEKEKKKELKKKKEYIKTREFIEKMATEKFGLLYPDEFLLKADE
;
A
#
# COMPACT_ATOMS: atom_id res chain seq x y z
N MET A 1 -12.11 65.92 32.40
CA MET A 1 -12.36 65.06 31.20
C MET A 1 -11.19 64.15 30.83
N GLN A 2 -9.93 64.49 31.12
CA GLN A 2 -8.75 63.73 30.69
C GLN A 2 -8.65 62.28 31.26
N MET A 3 -9.02 62.05 32.53
CA MET A 3 -8.95 60.71 33.15
C MET A 3 -9.83 59.63 32.48
N LYS A 4 -10.92 60.01 31.78
CA LYS A 4 -11.80 59.05 31.08
C LYS A 4 -11.14 58.51 29.80
N MET A 5 -10.28 59.29 29.14
CA MET A 5 -9.62 58.90 27.90
C MET A 5 -8.51 57.86 28.13
N GLU A 6 -7.70 58.03 29.18
CA GLU A 6 -6.63 57.07 29.52
C GLU A 6 -7.17 55.70 29.91
N ARG A 7 -8.29 55.65 30.65
CA ARG A 7 -8.98 54.39 30.98
C ARG A 7 -9.49 53.68 29.72
N LYS A 8 -9.99 54.43 28.73
CA LYS A 8 -10.47 53.89 27.46
C LYS A 8 -9.33 53.36 26.60
N TYR A 9 -8.18 54.05 26.58
CA TYR A 9 -6.95 53.61 25.90
C TYR A 9 -6.35 52.36 26.54
N ARG A 10 -6.16 52.33 27.87
CA ARG A 10 -5.69 51.14 28.61
C ARG A 10 -6.63 49.93 28.43
N LYS A 11 -7.94 50.13 28.37
CA LYS A 11 -8.91 49.04 28.08
C LYS A 11 -8.84 48.57 26.63
N LYS A 12 -8.61 49.44 25.65
CA LYS A 12 -8.37 49.06 24.24
C LYS A 12 -7.10 48.24 24.09
N ASP A 13 -6.02 48.62 24.77
CA ASP A 13 -4.75 47.88 24.75
C ASP A 13 -4.85 46.50 25.40
N LYS A 14 -5.54 46.40 26.53
CA LYS A 14 -5.84 45.10 27.15
C LYS A 14 -6.65 44.21 26.22
N ARG A 15 -7.69 44.72 25.57
CA ARG A 15 -8.48 43.96 24.57
C ARG A 15 -7.62 43.49 23.39
N LYS A 16 -6.76 44.36 22.84
CA LYS A 16 -5.83 43.97 21.78
C LYS A 16 -4.87 42.86 22.21
N LYS A 17 -4.34 42.91 23.44
CA LYS A 17 -3.49 41.84 24.01
C LYS A 17 -4.23 40.51 24.14
N TYR A 18 -5.46 40.50 24.63
CA TYR A 18 -6.26 39.28 24.72
C TYR A 18 -6.59 38.71 23.34
N ILE A 19 -6.92 39.55 22.36
CA ILE A 19 -7.16 39.12 20.98
C ILE A 19 -5.89 38.53 20.37
N ALA A 20 -4.74 39.18 20.53
CA ALA A 20 -3.46 38.66 20.05
C ALA A 20 -3.11 37.31 20.68
N PHE A 21 -3.33 37.16 21.99
CA PHE A 21 -3.13 35.88 22.68
C PHE A 21 -4.04 34.78 22.12
N PHE A 22 -5.33 35.09 21.90
CA PHE A 22 -6.28 34.12 21.35
C PHE A 22 -5.90 33.68 19.93
N VAL A 23 -5.43 34.62 19.10
CA VAL A 23 -4.94 34.32 17.75
C VAL A 23 -3.71 33.41 17.80
N ILE A 24 -2.76 33.66 18.71
CA ILE A 24 -1.58 32.81 18.87
C ILE A 24 -1.97 31.38 19.28
N VAL A 25 -2.85 31.24 20.27
CA VAL A 25 -3.35 29.92 20.72
C VAL A 25 -4.07 29.20 19.58
N PHE A 26 -4.86 29.91 18.78
CA PHE A 26 -5.56 29.35 17.63
C PHE A 26 -4.59 28.84 16.54
N VAL A 27 -3.55 29.61 16.21
CA VAL A 27 -2.52 29.22 15.23
C VAL A 27 -1.74 27.99 15.72
N VAL A 28 -1.42 27.93 17.02
CA VAL A 28 -0.76 26.77 17.64
C VAL A 28 -1.65 25.53 17.57
N ALA A 29 -2.94 25.66 17.91
CA ALA A 29 -3.91 24.56 17.81
C ALA A 29 -4.06 24.05 16.37
N MET A 30 -4.15 24.94 15.38
CA MET A 30 -4.18 24.57 13.96
C MET A 30 -2.92 23.81 13.53
N SER A 31 -1.74 24.22 14.01
CA SER A 31 -0.48 23.54 13.71
C SER A 31 -0.48 22.09 14.21
N PHE A 32 -0.99 21.84 15.42
CA PHE A 32 -1.15 20.48 15.96
C PHE A 32 -2.16 19.65 15.16
N SER A 33 -3.29 20.23 14.73
CA SER A 33 -4.25 19.54 13.86
C SER A 33 -3.65 19.17 12.50
N TYR A 34 -2.77 20.02 11.95
CA TYR A 34 -2.13 19.80 10.66
C TYR A 34 -1.17 18.59 10.69
N LEU A 35 -0.42 18.40 11.78
CA LEU A 35 0.46 17.25 11.97
C LEU A 35 -0.31 15.92 12.00
N GLY A 36 -1.50 15.89 12.60
CA GLY A 36 -2.35 14.70 12.64
C GLY A 36 -2.93 14.32 11.27
N LEU A 37 -3.25 15.30 10.43
CA LEU A 37 -3.71 15.09 9.06
C LEU A 37 -2.60 14.54 8.17
N TYR A 38 -1.38 15.09 8.27
CA TYR A 38 -0.24 14.62 7.48
C TYR A 38 0.11 13.14 7.78
N GLN A 39 0.01 12.71 9.05
CA GLN A 39 0.21 11.31 9.41
C GLN A 39 -0.87 10.40 8.84
N LYS A 40 -2.14 10.83 8.82
CA LYS A 40 -3.24 10.06 8.20
C LYS A 40 -3.02 9.90 6.70
N SER A 41 -2.67 10.98 5.99
CA SER A 41 -2.41 10.94 4.54
C SER A 41 -1.28 9.97 4.19
N LYS A 42 -0.18 10.00 4.96
CA LYS A 42 0.97 9.13 4.72
C LYS A 42 0.68 7.65 5.03
N LYS A 43 -0.22 7.37 5.99
CA LYS A 43 -0.66 6.01 6.31
C LYS A 43 -1.58 5.46 5.22
N LEU A 44 -2.53 6.27 4.76
CA LEU A 44 -3.43 5.94 3.64
C LEU A 44 -2.65 5.63 2.36
N GLU A 45 -1.65 6.45 2.03
CA GLU A 45 -0.83 6.23 0.83
C GLU A 45 -0.01 4.94 0.91
N LYS A 46 0.58 4.65 2.08
CA LYS A 46 1.28 3.37 2.32
C LYS A 46 0.36 2.17 2.22
N GLU A 47 -0.83 2.25 2.79
CA GLU A 47 -1.83 1.18 2.77
C GLU A 47 -2.31 0.93 1.34
N GLN A 48 -2.56 2.00 0.58
CA GLN A 48 -2.94 1.92 -0.83
C GLN A 48 -1.83 1.28 -1.68
N GLN A 49 -0.57 1.69 -1.51
CA GLN A 49 0.57 1.08 -2.20
C GLN A 49 0.76 -0.40 -1.83
N GLN A 50 0.57 -0.77 -0.56
CA GLN A 50 0.66 -2.16 -0.11
C GLN A 50 -0.46 -3.02 -0.69
N VAL A 51 -1.69 -2.54 -0.68
CA VAL A 51 -2.84 -3.26 -1.25
C VAL A 51 -2.65 -3.42 -2.76
N GLU A 52 -2.20 -2.38 -3.46
CA GLU A 52 -1.95 -2.45 -4.90
C GLU A 52 -0.80 -3.42 -5.25
N ALA A 53 0.27 -3.43 -4.44
CA ALA A 53 1.36 -4.40 -4.59
C ALA A 53 0.90 -5.84 -4.36
N GLN A 54 0.02 -6.07 -3.39
CA GLN A 54 -0.59 -7.39 -3.14
C GLN A 54 -1.45 -7.83 -4.32
N ILE A 55 -2.30 -6.95 -4.85
CA ILE A 55 -3.13 -7.24 -6.03
C ILE A 55 -2.26 -7.57 -7.25
N LYS A 56 -1.16 -6.84 -7.48
CA LYS A 56 -0.24 -7.12 -8.59
C LYS A 56 0.41 -8.50 -8.43
N LYS A 57 0.96 -8.81 -7.25
CA LYS A 57 1.55 -10.13 -6.95
C LYS A 57 0.55 -11.26 -7.15
N GLU A 58 -0.68 -11.09 -6.70
CA GLU A 58 -1.72 -12.11 -6.79
C GLU A 58 -2.19 -12.32 -8.24
N LYS A 59 -2.32 -11.23 -9.02
CA LYS A 59 -2.58 -11.31 -10.46
C LYS A 59 -1.48 -12.05 -11.20
N GLU A 60 -0.21 -11.82 -10.84
CA GLU A 60 0.94 -12.49 -11.45
C GLU A 60 0.95 -13.98 -11.12
N LYS A 61 0.79 -14.36 -9.85
CA LYS A 61 0.61 -15.76 -9.43
C LYS A 61 -0.54 -16.44 -10.17
N LYS A 62 -1.67 -15.75 -10.35
CA LYS A 62 -2.82 -16.29 -11.08
C LYS A 62 -2.47 -16.56 -12.55
N LYS A 63 -1.68 -15.69 -13.20
CA LYS A 63 -1.20 -15.93 -14.57
C LYS A 63 -0.26 -17.12 -14.64
N GLU A 64 0.69 -17.24 -13.72
CA GLU A 64 1.59 -18.40 -13.67
C GLU A 64 0.84 -19.72 -13.44
N LEU A 65 -0.12 -19.73 -12.51
CA LEU A 65 -0.96 -20.90 -12.26
C LEU A 65 -1.81 -21.28 -13.48
N LYS A 66 -2.29 -20.31 -14.26
CA LYS A 66 -2.97 -20.57 -15.53
C LYS A 66 -2.04 -21.22 -16.55
N LYS A 67 -0.83 -20.68 -16.75
CA LYS A 67 0.19 -21.26 -17.64
C LYS A 67 0.57 -22.68 -17.23
N LYS A 68 0.79 -22.92 -15.93
CA LYS A 68 1.04 -24.26 -15.39
C LYS A 68 -0.14 -25.20 -15.64
N LYS A 69 -1.37 -24.75 -15.43
CA LYS A 69 -2.58 -25.53 -15.73
C LYS A 69 -2.73 -25.88 -17.20
N GLU A 70 -2.34 -24.99 -18.11
CA GLU A 70 -2.33 -25.27 -19.54
C GLU A 70 -1.22 -26.27 -19.89
N TYR A 71 -0.01 -26.07 -19.37
CA TYR A 71 1.13 -26.97 -19.59
C TYR A 71 0.85 -28.41 -19.14
N ILE A 72 0.30 -28.62 -17.94
CA ILE A 72 -0.02 -29.98 -17.47
C ILE A 72 -1.16 -30.66 -18.28
N LYS A 73 -1.95 -29.88 -19.03
CA LYS A 73 -2.99 -30.39 -19.92
C LYS A 73 -2.46 -30.71 -21.32
N THR A 74 -1.24 -30.29 -21.65
CA THR A 74 -0.65 -30.62 -22.95
C THR A 74 -0.32 -32.10 -23.04
N ARG A 75 -0.39 -32.63 -24.27
CA ARG A 75 -0.05 -34.02 -24.56
C ARG A 75 1.39 -34.35 -24.18
N GLU A 76 2.32 -33.40 -24.37
CA GLU A 76 3.74 -33.56 -23.99
C GLU A 76 3.94 -33.86 -22.49
N PHE A 77 3.18 -33.21 -21.61
CA PHE A 77 3.28 -33.47 -20.17
C PHE A 77 2.70 -34.84 -19.81
N ILE A 78 1.60 -35.25 -20.47
CA ILE A 78 0.97 -36.55 -20.29
C ILE A 78 1.90 -37.66 -20.80
N GLU A 79 2.52 -37.48 -21.96
CA GLU A 79 3.48 -38.41 -22.55
C GLU A 79 4.73 -38.54 -21.67
N LYS A 80 5.34 -37.42 -21.25
CA LYS A 80 6.46 -37.46 -20.29
C LYS A 80 6.11 -38.17 -18.99
N MET A 81 4.96 -37.85 -18.39
CA MET A 81 4.51 -38.51 -17.15
C MET A 81 4.19 -40.00 -17.35
N ALA A 82 3.65 -40.39 -18.50
CA ALA A 82 3.35 -41.77 -18.85
C ALA A 82 4.64 -42.59 -19.02
N THR A 83 5.62 -42.04 -19.73
CA THR A 83 6.93 -42.69 -19.93
C THR A 83 7.75 -42.73 -18.63
N GLU A 84 7.77 -41.64 -17.85
CA GLU A 84 8.58 -41.53 -16.63
C GLU A 84 7.99 -42.32 -15.45
N LYS A 85 6.66 -42.31 -15.26
CA LYS A 85 6.01 -43.02 -14.13
C LYS A 85 5.56 -44.43 -14.46
N PHE A 86 5.15 -44.70 -15.70
CA PHE A 86 4.57 -45.98 -16.09
C PHE A 86 5.43 -46.74 -17.12
N GLY A 87 6.55 -46.16 -17.58
CA GLY A 87 7.41 -46.81 -18.58
C GLY A 87 6.74 -46.99 -19.94
N LEU A 88 5.63 -46.28 -20.19
CA LEU A 88 4.85 -46.40 -21.41
C LEU A 88 5.58 -45.67 -22.54
N LEU A 89 5.93 -46.42 -23.57
CA LEU A 89 6.51 -45.95 -24.82
C LEU A 89 5.57 -46.26 -25.97
N TYR A 90 5.65 -45.49 -27.06
CA TYR A 90 5.02 -45.92 -28.29
C TYR A 90 5.66 -47.24 -28.77
N PRO A 91 4.90 -48.10 -29.47
CA PRO A 91 5.36 -49.43 -29.88
C PRO A 91 6.66 -49.44 -30.71
N ASP A 92 7.04 -48.28 -31.26
CA ASP A 92 8.22 -48.08 -32.10
C ASP A 92 9.40 -47.38 -31.37
N GLU A 93 9.26 -47.04 -30.08
CA GLU A 93 10.28 -46.35 -29.27
C GLU A 93 10.91 -47.26 -28.19
N PHE A 94 12.24 -47.27 -28.09
CA PHE A 94 12.98 -48.09 -27.13
C PHE A 94 13.62 -47.22 -26.03
N LEU A 95 13.46 -47.62 -24.76
CA LEU A 95 14.13 -46.98 -23.62
C LEU A 95 15.60 -47.44 -23.59
N LEU A 96 16.49 -46.65 -24.19
CA LEU A 96 17.94 -46.76 -23.94
C LEU A 96 18.23 -46.24 -22.53
N LYS A 97 18.15 -47.12 -21.53
CA LYS A 97 18.81 -46.89 -20.25
C LYS A 97 20.29 -47.17 -20.46
N ALA A 98 21.12 -46.14 -20.35
CA ALA A 98 22.55 -46.33 -20.13
C ALA A 98 22.69 -46.95 -18.74
N ASP A 99 23.14 -48.20 -18.69
CA ASP A 99 23.66 -48.83 -17.47
C ASP A 99 24.91 -48.06 -17.03
N GLU A 100 24.86 -47.47 -15.83
CA GLU A 100 26.02 -47.20 -14.97
C GLU A 100 25.78 -47.88 -13.63
#